data_AF-A0A2K3KF22-F1
#
_entry.id   AF-A0A2K3KF22-F1
#
_cell.length_a   1.000
_cell.length_b   1.000
_cell.length_c   1.000
_cell.angle_alpha   90.00
_cell.angle_beta   90.00
_cell.angle_gamma   90.00
#
_symmetry.space_group_name_H-M   'P 1'
#
loop_
_entity.id
_entity.type
_entity.pdbx_description
1 polymer ?
#
loop_
_entity_poly.entity_id
_entity_poly.type
_entity_poly.pdbx_seq_one_letter_code
_entity_poly.pdbx_strand_id
1 'polypeptide(L)'
;VELTELHGVTAGIHSMSRLHASISWQQSRSLWLKEGDANTKYFHSVLAERRRRNAISVIQVGGVNLEGVTPIRQAVFSHFASHFKNPNMERPGVDNLQFK
;
A
#
# COMPACT_ATOMS: atom_id res chain seq x y z
N VAL A 1 -28.34 -24.06 10.09
CA VAL A 1 -27.68 -24.14 11.41
C VAL A 1 -26.24 -23.66 11.29
N GLU A 2 -25.39 -24.38 10.56
CA GLU A 2 -23.97 -24.03 10.36
C GLU A 2 -23.71 -22.62 9.75
N LEU A 3 -24.47 -22.21 8.73
CA LEU A 3 -24.38 -20.86 8.14
C LEU A 3 -24.82 -19.73 9.09
N THR A 4 -25.75 -20.02 9.98
CA THR A 4 -26.26 -19.05 10.97
C THR A 4 -25.23 -18.85 12.07
N GLU A 5 -24.57 -19.93 12.50
CA GLU A 5 -23.46 -19.91 13.44
C GLU A 5 -22.25 -19.18 12.86
N LEU A 6 -21.91 -19.43 11.59
CA LEU A 6 -20.85 -18.72 10.87
C LEU A 6 -21.10 -17.20 10.86
N HIS A 7 -22.32 -16.78 10.51
CA HIS A 7 -22.68 -15.36 10.52
C HIS A 7 -22.59 -14.73 11.92
N GLY A 8 -22.97 -15.48 12.98
CA GLY A 8 -22.82 -15.04 14.36
C GLY A 8 -21.36 -14.79 14.74
N VAL A 9 -20.47 -15.72 14.37
CA VAL A 9 -19.01 -15.59 14.58
C VAL A 9 -18.45 -14.39 13.82
N THR A 10 -18.81 -14.23 12.54
CA THR A 10 -18.37 -13.09 11.72
C THR A 10 -18.84 -11.75 12.31
N ALA A 11 -20.09 -11.66 12.78
CA ALA A 11 -20.61 -10.46 13.44
C ALA A 11 -19.84 -10.14 14.73
N GLY A 12 -19.51 -11.16 15.53
CA GLY A 12 -18.66 -11.03 16.71
C GLY A 12 -17.26 -10.51 16.37
N ILE A 13 -16.61 -11.08 15.36
CA ILE A 13 -15.29 -10.65 14.88
C ILE A 13 -15.33 -9.17 14.46
N HIS A 14 -16.30 -8.78 13.63
CA HIS A 14 -16.41 -7.39 13.20
C HIS A 14 -16.66 -6.44 14.36
N SER A 15 -17.51 -6.81 15.32
CA SER A 15 -17.73 -6.01 16.53
C SER A 15 -16.44 -5.80 17.30
N MET A 16 -15.67 -6.87 17.50
CA MET A 16 -14.39 -6.80 18.19
C MET A 16 -13.35 -5.98 17.42
N SER A 17 -13.27 -6.11 16.11
CA SER A 17 -12.39 -5.30 15.27
C SER A 17 -12.71 -3.81 15.39
N ARG A 18 -14.00 -3.43 15.40
CA ARG A 18 -14.41 -2.03 15.58
C ARG A 18 -14.04 -1.49 16.96
N LEU A 19 -14.28 -2.27 18.02
CA LEU A 19 -13.89 -1.89 19.38
C LEU A 19 -12.37 -1.71 19.50
N HIS A 20 -11.59 -2.65 18.96
CA HIS A 20 -10.13 -2.57 18.95
C HIS A 20 -9.63 -1.32 18.20
N ALA A 21 -10.22 -1.02 17.04
CA ALA A 21 -9.89 0.19 16.28
C ALA A 21 -10.22 1.47 17.07
N SER A 22 -11.39 1.52 17.74
CA SER A 22 -11.78 2.65 18.60
C SER A 22 -10.80 2.86 19.76
N ILE A 23 -10.45 1.79 20.47
CA ILE A 23 -9.49 1.86 21.60
C ILE A 23 -8.11 2.30 21.09
N SER A 24 -7.63 1.72 19.99
CA SER A 24 -6.34 2.08 19.38
C SER A 24 -6.30 3.55 18.99
N TRP A 25 -7.40 4.08 18.43
CA TRP A 25 -7.50 5.50 18.07
C TRP A 25 -7.45 6.41 19.30
N GLN A 26 -8.17 6.06 20.38
CA GLN A 26 -8.16 6.84 21.62
C GLN A 26 -6.76 6.84 22.27
N GLN A 27 -6.09 5.68 22.33
CA GLN A 27 -4.73 5.56 22.86
C GLN A 27 -3.73 6.37 22.03
N SER A 28 -3.80 6.26 20.70
CA SER A 28 -2.94 7.04 19.79
C SER A 28 -3.15 8.55 19.98
N ARG A 29 -4.39 9.00 20.13
CA ARG A 29 -4.71 10.42 20.38
C ARG A 29 -4.19 10.89 21.74
N SER A 30 -4.35 10.08 22.80
CA SER A 30 -3.81 10.39 24.13
C SER A 30 -2.29 10.50 24.10
N LEU A 31 -1.62 9.57 23.42
CA LEU A 31 -0.16 9.58 23.25
C LEU A 31 0.32 10.81 22.47
N TRP A 32 -0.38 11.18 21.40
CA TRP A 32 -0.10 12.39 20.64
C TRP A 32 -0.25 13.66 21.49
N LEU A 33 -1.30 13.77 22.30
CA LEU A 33 -1.47 14.92 23.19
C LEU A 33 -0.36 15.00 24.25
N LYS A 34 0.17 13.85 24.68
CA LYS A 34 1.25 13.76 25.67
C LYS A 34 2.64 14.04 25.09
N GLU A 35 2.93 13.50 23.91
CA GLU A 35 4.29 13.45 23.34
C GLU A 35 4.46 14.38 22.13
N GLY A 36 3.37 14.83 21.50
CA GLY A 36 3.39 15.63 20.28
C GLY A 36 4.25 15.00 19.19
N ASP A 37 5.14 15.80 18.60
CA ASP A 37 6.07 15.38 17.55
C ASP A 37 7.13 14.37 18.04
N ALA A 38 7.29 14.19 19.35
CA ALA A 38 8.18 13.16 19.90
C ALA A 38 7.58 11.74 19.86
N ASN A 39 6.31 11.58 19.43
CA ASN A 39 5.67 10.27 19.22
C ASN A 39 6.20 9.56 17.95
N THR A 40 7.49 9.26 17.95
CA THR A 40 8.17 8.57 16.85
C THR A 40 7.64 7.15 16.65
N LYS A 41 7.20 6.48 17.73
CA LYS A 41 6.69 5.10 17.71
C LYS A 41 5.52 4.93 16.73
N TYR A 42 4.58 5.87 16.71
CA TYR A 42 3.45 5.83 15.79
C TYR A 42 3.92 5.87 14.33
N PHE A 43 4.73 6.88 13.97
CA PHE A 43 5.22 7.03 12.60
C PHE A 43 6.11 5.87 12.16
N HIS A 44 6.96 5.35 13.04
CA HIS A 44 7.75 4.15 12.76
C HIS A 44 6.87 2.94 12.47
N SER A 45 5.76 2.77 13.21
CA SER A 45 4.81 1.67 12.98
C SER A 45 4.12 1.79 11.62
N VAL A 46 3.65 2.99 11.27
CA VAL A 46 3.05 3.29 9.97
C VAL A 46 4.05 3.08 8.82
N LEU A 47 5.30 3.53 8.99
CA LEU A 47 6.36 3.33 7.99
C LEU A 47 6.72 1.85 7.84
N ALA A 48 6.78 1.09 8.94
CA ALA A 48 7.06 -0.34 8.90
C ALA A 48 5.94 -1.12 8.19
N GLU A 49 4.67 -0.77 8.44
CA GLU A 49 3.53 -1.34 7.73
C GLU A 49 3.58 -1.02 6.23
N ARG A 50 3.83 0.24 5.86
CA ARG A 50 4.01 0.64 4.46
C ARG A 50 5.16 -0.12 3.79
N ARG A 51 6.30 -0.29 4.48
CA ARG A 51 7.43 -1.09 3.97
C ARG A 51 7.04 -2.54 3.72
N ARG A 52 6.29 -3.18 4.63
CA ARG A 52 5.80 -4.56 4.43
C ARG A 52 4.85 -4.66 3.25
N ARG A 53 3.87 -3.75 3.14
CA ARG A 53 2.89 -3.76 2.04
C ARG A 53 3.51 -3.49 0.68
N ASN A 54 4.52 -2.61 0.63
CA ASN A 54 5.16 -2.21 -0.62
C ASN A 54 6.38 -3.08 -0.98
N ALA A 55 6.64 -4.14 -0.22
CA ALA A 55 7.73 -5.07 -0.52
C ALA A 55 7.38 -5.87 -1.77
N ILE A 56 8.16 -5.69 -2.84
CA ILE A 56 8.08 -6.50 -4.05
C ILE A 56 9.05 -7.68 -3.88
N SER A 57 8.52 -8.86 -3.55
CA SER A 57 9.30 -10.08 -3.35
C SER A 57 9.55 -10.87 -4.64
N VAL A 58 8.58 -10.84 -5.56
CA VAL A 58 8.60 -11.58 -6.82
C VAL A 58 7.98 -10.72 -7.93
N ILE A 59 8.55 -10.77 -9.13
CA ILE A 59 7.94 -10.26 -10.35
C ILE A 59 8.01 -11.32 -11.44
N GLN A 60 7.10 -11.28 -12.41
CA GLN A 60 7.13 -12.18 -13.57
C GLN A 60 7.58 -11.42 -14.82
N VAL A 61 8.56 -11.97 -15.54
CA VAL A 61 9.07 -11.42 -16.80
C VAL A 61 9.18 -12.55 -17.82
N GLY A 62 8.44 -12.44 -18.93
CA GLY A 62 8.47 -13.45 -20.00
C GLY A 62 8.05 -14.86 -19.52
N GLY A 63 7.15 -14.95 -18.54
CA GLY A 63 6.71 -16.22 -17.95
C GLY A 63 7.63 -16.78 -16.85
N VAL A 64 8.77 -16.16 -16.59
CA VAL A 64 9.71 -16.59 -15.53
C VAL A 64 9.53 -15.71 -14.29
N ASN A 65 9.44 -16.35 -13.11
CA ASN A 65 9.42 -15.65 -11.83
C ASN A 65 10.85 -15.23 -11.44
N LEU A 66 11.03 -13.95 -11.15
CA LEU A 66 12.28 -13.37 -10.66
C LEU A 66 12.12 -13.01 -9.19
N GLU A 67 13.08 -13.46 -8.39
CA GLU A 67 13.16 -13.18 -6.96
C GLU A 67 14.47 -12.47 -6.61
N GLY A 68 14.48 -11.78 -5.47
CA GLY A 68 15.66 -11.09 -4.96
C GLY A 68 15.85 -9.68 -5.53
N VAL A 69 16.57 -8.85 -4.77
CA VAL A 69 16.66 -7.40 -5.02
C VAL A 69 17.33 -7.09 -6.36
N THR A 70 18.44 -7.76 -6.69
CA THR A 70 19.22 -7.45 -7.89
C THR A 70 18.49 -7.82 -9.18
N PRO A 71 17.94 -9.05 -9.35
CA PRO A 71 17.20 -9.41 -10.56
C PRO A 71 15.94 -8.56 -10.77
N ILE A 72 15.17 -8.32 -9.70
CA ILE A 72 13.96 -7.49 -9.73
C ILE A 72 14.33 -6.05 -10.16
N ARG A 73 15.37 -5.46 -9.55
CA ARG A 73 15.82 -4.11 -9.89
C ARG A 73 16.22 -3.99 -11.36
N GLN A 74 16.99 -4.96 -11.86
CA GLN A 74 17.47 -4.94 -13.24
C GLN A 74 16.30 -5.07 -14.23
N ALA A 75 15.36 -5.97 -13.98
CA ALA A 75 14.19 -6.17 -14.82
C ALA A 75 13.32 -4.91 -14.89
N VAL A 76 13.04 -4.28 -13.74
CA VAL A 76 12.27 -3.03 -13.67
C VAL A 76 13.00 -1.92 -14.44
N PHE A 77 14.30 -1.74 -14.23
CA PHE A 77 15.09 -0.75 -14.96
C PHE A 77 15.03 -0.97 -16.47
N SER A 78 15.30 -2.18 -16.95
CA SER A 78 15.28 -2.51 -18.37
C SER A 78 13.91 -2.27 -19.01
N HIS A 79 12.83 -2.63 -18.31
CA HIS A 79 11.46 -2.40 -18.77
C HIS A 79 11.20 -0.90 -19.02
N PHE A 80 11.42 -0.08 -18.00
CA PHE A 80 11.15 1.36 -18.10
C PHE A 80 12.13 2.08 -19.03
N ALA A 81 13.41 1.70 -19.03
CA ALA A 81 14.40 2.25 -19.96
C ALA A 81 14.00 1.99 -21.42
N SER A 82 13.44 0.83 -21.74
CA SER A 82 12.88 0.54 -23.06
C SER A 82 11.60 1.32 -23.33
N HIS A 83 10.67 1.32 -22.36
CA HIS A 83 9.39 2.01 -22.47
C HIS A 83 9.54 3.51 -22.78
N PHE A 84 10.45 4.19 -22.09
CA PHE A 84 10.69 5.63 -22.28
C PHE A 84 11.53 5.97 -23.52
N LYS A 85 12.17 4.99 -24.16
CA LYS A 85 12.87 5.17 -25.45
C LYS A 85 11.95 5.03 -26.65
N ASN A 86 10.73 4.54 -26.47
CA ASN A 86 9.84 4.26 -27.59
C ASN A 86 9.29 5.58 -28.18
N PRO A 87 9.61 5.94 -29.45
CA PRO A 87 9.51 7.34 -29.88
C PRO A 87 8.09 7.85 -30.18
N ASN A 88 7.08 7.00 -30.31
CA ASN A 88 5.84 7.39 -31.01
C ASN A 88 4.56 7.03 -30.27
N MET A 89 4.32 7.66 -29.11
CA MET A 89 2.94 7.93 -28.71
C MET A 89 2.56 9.29 -29.31
N GLU A 90 1.62 9.31 -30.26
CA GLU A 90 0.84 10.53 -30.55
C GLU A 90 0.19 10.96 -29.24
N ARG A 91 0.82 11.90 -28.55
CA ARG A 91 0.30 12.44 -27.31
C ARG A 91 -0.71 13.51 -27.71
N PRO A 92 -2.00 13.39 -27.31
CA PRO A 92 -2.98 14.42 -27.62
C PRO A 92 -2.47 15.77 -27.10
N GLY A 93 -2.27 16.71 -28.02
CA GLY A 93 -1.92 18.08 -27.69
C GLY A 93 -3.07 18.75 -26.94
N VAL A 94 -2.73 19.71 -26.09
CA VAL A 94 -3.72 20.56 -25.40
C VAL A 94 -4.13 21.76 -26.27
N ASP A 95 -3.79 21.74 -27.55
CA ASP A 95 -3.93 22.85 -28.50
C ASP A 95 -5.39 23.34 -28.64
N ASN A 96 -6.36 22.52 -28.21
CA ASN A 96 -7.79 22.83 -28.21
C ASN A 96 -8.40 23.13 -26.83
N LEU A 97 -7.61 23.19 -25.75
CA LEU A 97 -8.11 23.56 -24.42
C LEU A 97 -8.18 25.08 -24.28
N GLN A 98 -9.40 25.64 -24.37
CA GLN A 98 -9.64 27.02 -23.97
C GLN A 98 -9.78 27.09 -22.45
N PHE A 99 -8.76 27.64 -21.78
CA PHE A 99 -8.85 28.00 -20.36
C PHE A 99 -9.57 29.35 -20.24
N LYS A 100 -10.60 29.42 -19.38
CA LYS A 100 -11.30 30.65 -19.00
C LYS A 100 -10.64 31.30 -17.79
#